data_AF-A0A836WDC0-F1
#
_entry.id   AF-A0A836WDC0-F1
#
_cell.length_a   1.000
_cell.length_b   1.000
_cell.length_c   1.000
_cell.angle_alpha   90.00
_cell.angle_beta   90.00
_cell.angle_gamma   90.00
#
_symmetry.space_group_name_H-M   'P 1'
#
loop_
_entity.id
_entity.type
_entity.pdbx_description
1 polymer ?
#
loop_
_entity_poly.entity_id
_entity_poly.type
_entity_poly.pdbx_seq_one_letter_code
_entity_poly.pdbx_strand_id
1 'polypeptide(L)'
;MEIETWFLAETNHYACIDEKLTKTKILSEIDKLGFNPYTDDLTLRLKPAEDLKKLYQMVGKSYSKKRDHRERTIECLDYANIYIELKNRIVKLKELVIEIDQFFD
;
A
#
# COMPACT_ATOMS: atom_id res chain seq x y z
N MET A 1 -7.15 -2.35 12.06
CA MET A 1 -6.51 -1.90 10.80
C MET A 1 -5.29 -2.78 10.60
N GLU A 2 -5.20 -3.44 9.45
CA GLU A 2 -4.06 -4.29 9.10
C GLU A 2 -2.97 -3.43 8.44
N ILE A 3 -1.71 -3.87 8.50
CA ILE A 3 -0.60 -3.13 7.87
C ILE A 3 -0.71 -3.13 6.34
N GLU A 4 -1.38 -4.12 5.77
CA GLU A 4 -1.66 -4.21 4.34
C GLU A 4 -2.50 -3.05 3.82
N THR A 5 -3.29 -2.37 4.67
CA THR A 5 -3.95 -1.13 4.29
C THR A 5 -2.93 -0.06 3.90
N TRP A 6 -1.79 0.01 4.58
CA TRP A 6 -0.71 0.94 4.25
C TRP A 6 0.00 0.53 2.98
N PHE A 7 0.22 -0.78 2.79
CA PHE A 7 0.79 -1.29 1.55
C PHE A 7 -0.10 -0.95 0.35
N LEU A 8 -1.43 -1.08 0.46
CA LEU A 8 -2.34 -0.67 -0.61
C LEU A 8 -2.28 0.84 -0.90
N ALA A 9 -2.00 1.65 0.11
CA ALA A 9 -2.09 3.10 0.01
C ALA A 9 -0.78 3.76 -0.45
N GLU A 10 0.36 3.16 -0.12
CA GLU A 10 1.67 3.55 -0.65
C GLU A 10 1.72 3.09 -2.11
N THR A 11 1.51 3.96 -3.09
CA THR A 11 1.38 3.52 -4.48
C THR A 11 2.71 3.45 -5.24
N ASN A 12 3.82 3.93 -4.65
CA ASN A 12 5.10 3.99 -5.34
C ASN A 12 5.77 2.60 -5.38
N HIS A 13 5.58 1.76 -4.35
CA HIS A 13 6.18 0.42 -4.28
C HIS A 13 5.68 -0.52 -5.38
N TYR A 14 4.53 -0.24 -6.00
CA TYR A 14 3.94 -1.12 -7.03
C TYR A 14 4.92 -1.40 -8.17
N ALA A 15 5.60 -0.38 -8.69
CA ALA A 15 6.58 -0.54 -9.76
C ALA A 15 7.84 -1.30 -9.32
N CYS A 16 8.19 -1.25 -8.02
CA CYS A 16 9.27 -2.04 -7.45
C CYS A 16 8.89 -3.53 -7.33
N ILE A 17 7.63 -3.84 -7.02
CA ILE A 17 7.13 -5.23 -7.01
C ILE A 17 7.15 -5.85 -8.40
N ASP A 18 6.67 -5.10 -9.40
CA ASP A 18 6.72 -5.47 -10.81
C ASP A 18 6.54 -4.21 -11.67
N GLU A 19 7.44 -3.99 -12.63
CA GLU A 19 7.42 -2.83 -13.52
C GLU A 19 6.10 -2.65 -14.28
N LYS A 20 5.32 -3.73 -14.45
CA LYS A 20 4.03 -3.70 -15.14
C LYS A 20 2.90 -3.17 -14.26
N LEU A 21 3.08 -3.05 -12.94
CA LEU A 21 2.10 -2.44 -12.02
C LEU A 21 2.15 -0.91 -12.09
N THR A 22 1.98 -0.37 -13.29
CA THR A 22 1.91 1.07 -13.53
C THR A 22 0.57 1.64 -13.08
N LYS A 23 0.54 2.95 -12.78
CA LYS A 23 -0.71 3.67 -12.47
C LYS A 23 -1.77 3.44 -13.53
N THR A 24 -1.41 3.58 -14.80
CA THR A 24 -2.35 3.36 -15.92
C THR A 24 -2.95 1.96 -15.92
N LYS A 25 -2.14 0.91 -15.70
CA LYS A 25 -2.62 -0.48 -15.65
C LYS A 25 -3.51 -0.76 -14.42
N ILE A 26 -3.17 -0.20 -13.26
CA ILE A 26 -3.99 -0.37 -12.06
C ILE A 26 -5.34 0.33 -12.23
N LEU A 27 -5.33 1.56 -12.75
CA LEU A 27 -6.57 2.32 -13.00
C LEU A 27 -7.47 1.64 -14.05
N SER A 28 -6.91 0.98 -15.06
CA SER A 28 -7.70 0.23 -16.05
C SER A 28 -8.38 -1.03 -15.49
N GLU A 29 -8.04 -1.45 -14.28
CA GLU A 29 -8.54 -2.68 -13.64
C GLU A 29 -9.34 -2.38 -12.36
N ILE A 30 -9.69 -1.10 -12.10
CA ILE A 30 -10.45 -0.69 -10.90
C ILE A 30 -11.75 -1.49 -10.75
N ASP A 31 -12.49 -1.72 -11.83
CA ASP A 31 -13.76 -2.46 -11.78
C ASP A 31 -13.57 -3.89 -11.27
N LYS A 32 -12.43 -4.52 -11.59
CA LYS A 32 -12.10 -5.88 -11.13
C LYS A 32 -11.52 -5.88 -9.71
N LEU A 33 -10.75 -4.85 -9.36
CA LEU A 33 -10.18 -4.67 -8.02
C LEU A 33 -11.26 -4.30 -6.99
N GLY A 34 -12.25 -3.51 -7.41
CA GLY A 34 -13.30 -2.97 -6.55
C GLY A 34 -12.82 -1.84 -5.62
N PHE A 35 -11.70 -1.18 -5.96
CA PHE A 35 -11.18 0.02 -5.28
C PHE A 35 -10.13 0.73 -6.16
N ASN A 36 -9.90 2.00 -5.86
CA ASN A 36 -8.83 2.82 -6.42
C ASN A 36 -7.78 3.14 -5.33
N PRO A 37 -6.56 2.55 -5.38
CA PRO A 37 -5.54 2.79 -4.36
C PRO A 37 -5.00 4.22 -4.32
N TYR A 38 -5.23 5.02 -5.37
CA TYR A 38 -4.73 6.39 -5.48
C TYR A 38 -5.66 7.42 -4.84
N THR A 39 -6.96 7.14 -4.74
CA THR A 39 -7.96 8.14 -4.33
C THR A 39 -8.87 7.67 -3.21
N ASP A 40 -9.13 6.37 -3.10
CA ASP A 40 -10.09 5.87 -2.12
C ASP A 40 -9.51 5.91 -0.70
N ASP A 41 -10.43 5.95 0.28
CA ASP A 41 -10.09 5.68 1.67
C ASP A 41 -9.93 4.17 1.88
N LEU A 42 -8.68 3.73 1.87
CA LEU A 42 -8.34 2.32 2.01
C LEU A 42 -8.53 1.79 3.43
N THR A 43 -8.79 2.64 4.42
CA THR A 43 -9.12 2.20 5.78
C THR A 43 -10.49 1.53 5.87
N LEU A 44 -11.35 1.75 4.86
CA LEU A 44 -12.68 1.13 4.74
C LEU A 44 -12.62 -0.28 4.11
N ARG A 45 -11.45 -0.73 3.64
CA ARG A 45 -11.30 -2.07 3.07
C ARG A 45 -11.42 -3.13 4.15
N LEU A 46 -12.32 -4.10 3.93
CA LEU A 46 -12.57 -5.19 4.88
C LEU A 46 -11.43 -6.21 4.95
N LYS A 47 -10.73 -6.43 3.84
CA LYS A 47 -9.74 -7.50 3.70
C LYS A 47 -8.52 -7.06 2.88
N PRO A 48 -7.73 -6.10 3.39
CA PRO A 48 -6.64 -5.48 2.63
C PRO A 48 -5.58 -6.48 2.14
N ALA A 49 -5.31 -7.56 2.88
CA ALA A 49 -4.39 -8.60 2.41
C ALA A 49 -4.90 -9.38 1.19
N GLU A 50 -6.21 -9.63 1.10
CA GLU A 50 -6.83 -10.25 -0.08
C GLU A 50 -6.85 -9.28 -1.26
N ASP A 51 -7.11 -8.00 -1.00
CA ASP A 51 -7.06 -6.94 -2.00
C ASP A 51 -5.66 -6.75 -2.59
N LEU A 52 -4.62 -6.72 -1.75
CA LEU A 52 -3.23 -6.62 -2.19
C LEU A 52 -2.81 -7.85 -3.00
N LYS A 53 -3.28 -9.03 -2.62
CA LYS A 53 -3.08 -10.26 -3.40
C LYS A 53 -3.69 -10.14 -4.80
N LYS A 54 -4.93 -9.66 -4.93
CA LYS A 54 -5.59 -9.46 -6.24
C LYS A 54 -4.82 -8.47 -7.10
N LEU A 55 -4.34 -7.37 -6.52
CA LEU A 55 -3.55 -6.37 -7.22
C LEU A 55 -2.25 -6.96 -7.79
N TYR A 56 -1.49 -7.69 -6.97
CA TYR A 56 -0.25 -8.34 -7.43
C TYR A 56 -0.52 -9.46 -8.45
N GLN A 57 -1.68 -10.12 -8.40
CA GLN A 57 -2.06 -11.16 -9.37
C GLN A 57 -2.24 -10.63 -10.79
N MET A 58 -2.47 -9.33 -10.99
CA MET A 58 -2.54 -8.69 -12.32
C MET A 58 -1.25 -8.86 -13.16
N VAL A 59 -0.14 -9.22 -12.50
CA VAL A 59 1.18 -9.43 -13.09
C VAL A 59 1.76 -10.81 -12.75
N GLY A 60 0.91 -11.74 -12.28
CA GLY A 60 1.33 -13.10 -11.93
C GLY A 60 2.13 -13.20 -10.63
N LYS A 61 2.16 -12.14 -9.82
CA LYS A 61 2.73 -12.16 -8.46
C LYS A 61 1.62 -12.47 -7.44
N SER A 62 2.00 -12.75 -6.21
CA SER A 62 1.04 -12.93 -5.11
C SER A 62 1.52 -12.20 -3.87
N TYR A 63 0.57 -11.86 -3.02
CA TYR A 63 0.82 -11.50 -1.63
C TYR A 63 0.25 -12.57 -0.70
N SER A 64 0.90 -12.75 0.46
CA SER A 64 0.38 -13.49 1.60
C SER A 64 1.09 -12.99 2.85
N LYS A 65 0.57 -13.33 4.03
CA LYS A 65 1.23 -13.00 5.31
C LYS A 65 2.42 -13.92 5.61
N LYS A 66 3.07 -14.49 4.60
CA LYS A 66 4.36 -15.16 4.76
C LYS A 66 5.46 -14.10 4.85
N ARG A 67 6.54 -14.45 5.54
CA ARG A 67 7.64 -13.53 5.85
C ARG A 67 8.29 -12.98 4.58
N ASP A 68 8.66 -13.85 3.66
CA ASP A 68 9.25 -13.54 2.36
C ASP A 68 8.41 -12.52 1.55
N HIS A 69 7.10 -12.70 1.51
CA HIS A 69 6.20 -11.78 0.81
C HIS A 69 6.11 -10.41 1.49
N ARG A 70 6.07 -10.38 2.83
CA ARG A 70 6.08 -9.12 3.58
C ARG A 70 7.40 -8.37 3.40
N GLU A 71 8.52 -9.06 3.57
CA GLU A 71 9.86 -8.48 3.44
C GLU A 71 10.05 -7.88 2.05
N ARG A 72 9.69 -8.61 0.98
CA ARG A 72 9.70 -8.06 -0.38
C ARG A 72 8.89 -6.77 -0.52
N THR A 73 7.68 -6.73 0.05
CA THR A 73 6.85 -5.51 -0.01
C THR A 73 7.46 -4.37 0.79
N ILE A 74 7.95 -4.65 2.00
CA ILE A 74 8.58 -3.67 2.89
C ILE A 74 9.83 -3.07 2.23
N GLU A 75 10.69 -3.89 1.62
CA GLU A 75 11.90 -3.46 0.91
C GLU A 75 11.61 -2.54 -0.28
N CYS A 76 10.39 -2.62 -0.84
CA CYS A 76 9.96 -1.78 -1.95
C CYS A 76 9.24 -0.50 -1.51
N LEU A 77 8.92 -0.33 -0.23
CA LEU A 77 8.17 0.84 0.24
C LEU A 77 8.98 2.12 0.10
N ASP A 78 8.32 3.16 -0.39
CA ASP A 78 8.87 4.51 -0.37
C ASP A 78 8.63 5.15 0.99
N TYR A 79 9.56 4.93 1.93
CA TYR A 79 9.47 5.46 3.29
C TYR A 79 9.40 6.99 3.35
N ALA A 80 10.04 7.68 2.40
CA ALA A 80 9.98 9.14 2.32
C ALA A 80 8.56 9.59 1.96
N ASN A 81 7.95 8.98 0.96
CA ASN A 81 6.55 9.23 0.60
C ASN A 81 5.58 8.87 1.74
N ILE A 82 5.83 7.78 2.46
CA ILE A 82 5.04 7.39 3.64
C ILE A 82 5.05 8.52 4.69
N TYR A 83 6.24 9.04 5.00
CA TYR A 83 6.44 10.04 6.04
C TYR A 83 5.96 11.44 5.63
N ILE A 84 6.06 11.82 4.35
CA ILE A 84 5.73 13.17 3.89
C ILE A 84 4.26 13.26 3.45
N GLU A 85 3.83 12.36 2.57
CA GLU A 85 2.55 12.47 1.84
C GLU A 85 1.49 11.51 2.38
N LEU A 86 1.83 10.23 2.52
CA LEU A 86 0.84 9.19 2.82
C LEU A 86 0.19 9.36 4.19
N LYS A 87 0.94 9.89 5.17
CA LYS A 87 0.41 10.22 6.50
C LYS A 87 -0.86 11.08 6.43
N ASN A 88 -0.99 11.94 5.42
CA ASN A 88 -2.16 12.80 5.27
C ASN A 88 -3.41 12.06 4.76
N ARG A 89 -3.24 10.86 4.19
CA ARG A 89 -4.34 10.02 3.68
C ARG A 89 -4.81 8.97 4.70
N ILE A 90 -4.00 8.65 5.70
CA ILE A 90 -4.29 7.62 6.72
C ILE A 90 -4.09 8.21 8.10
N VAL A 91 -5.20 8.49 8.81
CA VAL A 91 -5.18 9.17 10.12
C VAL A 91 -4.23 8.50 11.12
N LYS A 92 -4.31 7.17 11.26
CA LYS A 92 -3.45 6.42 12.18
C LYS A 92 -1.96 6.47 11.85
N LEU A 93 -1.61 6.61 10.56
CA LEU A 93 -0.22 6.78 10.16
C LEU A 93 0.26 8.19 10.54
N LYS A 94 -0.60 9.21 10.40
CA LYS A 94 -0.33 10.57 10.89
C LYS A 94 -0.04 10.59 12.38
N GLU A 95 -0.89 9.92 13.17
CA GLU A 95 -0.70 9.80 14.62
C GLU A 95 0.67 9.19 14.94
N LEU A 96 1.03 8.07 14.30
CA LEU A 96 2.35 7.45 14.49
C LEU A 96 3.51 8.39 14.14
N VAL A 97 3.41 9.13 13.03
CA VAL A 97 4.45 10.08 12.63
C VAL A 97 4.60 11.20 13.67
N ILE A 98 3.50 11.72 14.20
CA ILE A 98 3.54 12.75 15.26
C ILE A 98 4.24 12.22 16.51
N GLU A 99 3.92 11.00 16.95
CA GLU A 99 4.57 10.39 18.12
C GLU A 99 6.07 10.16 17.90
N ILE A 100 6.47 9.77 16.68
CA ILE A 100 7.89 9.63 16.31
C ILE A 100 8.59 10.98 16.33
N ASP A 101 7.99 12.00 15.72
CA ASP A 101 8.56 13.36 15.67
C ASP A 101 8.76 13.90 17.09
N GLN A 102 7.74 13.77 17.96
CA GLN A 102 7.81 14.17 19.36
C GLN A 102 8.84 13.38 20.20
N PHE A 103 9.16 12.14 19.82
CA PHE A 103 10.16 11.35 20.53
C PHE A 103 11.60 11.82 20.24
N PHE A 104 11.83 12.37 19.05
CA PHE A 104 13.16 12.82 18.60
C PHE A 104 13.39 14.33 18.80
N ASP A 105 12.36 15.10 19.13
CA ASP A 105 12.42 16.50 19.58
C ASP A 105 12.87 16.62 21.05
#